data_AF-A0A2V5KHC0-F1
#
_entry.id   AF-A0A2V5KHC0-F1
#
_cell.length_a   1.000
_cell.length_b   1.000
_cell.length_c   1.000
_cell.angle_alpha   90.00
_cell.angle_beta   90.00
_cell.angle_gamma   90.00
#
_symmetry.space_group_name_H-M   'P 1'
#
loop_
_entity.id
_entity.type
_entity.pdbx_description
1 polymer ?
#
loop_
_entity_poly.entity_id
_entity_poly.type
_entity_poly.pdbx_seq_one_letter_code
_entity_poly.pdbx_strand_id
1 'polypeptide(L)' 'RVFGYPREKAERHMLEVHHKGRSILWSGMRERAELYVQQLHGYLLLATLEKTV' A
#
# COMPACT_ATOMS: atom_id res chain seq x y z
N ARG A 1 6.62 8.72 1.25
CA ARG A 1 7.25 9.04 -0.05
C ARG A 1 6.46 8.50 -1.26
N VAL A 2 5.70 7.39 -1.17
CA VAL A 2 4.72 6.98 -2.22
C VAL A 2 3.32 7.59 -1.99
N PHE A 3 2.76 7.41 -0.80
CA PHE A 3 1.39 7.85 -0.48
C PHE A 3 1.29 9.20 0.25
N GLY A 4 2.42 9.85 0.54
CA GLY A 4 2.43 11.13 1.28
C GLY A 4 1.86 11.06 2.72
N TYR A 5 1.74 9.88 3.32
CA TYR A 5 1.15 9.74 4.64
C TYR A 5 1.98 10.38 5.77
N PRO A 6 1.32 11.02 6.76
CA PRO A 6 1.96 11.37 8.02
C PRO A 6 2.56 10.13 8.69
N ARG A 7 3.61 10.33 9.49
CA ARG A 7 4.34 9.25 10.15
C ARG A 7 3.42 8.29 10.91
N GLU A 8 2.51 8.83 11.71
CA GLU A 8 1.55 8.04 12.50
C GLU A 8 0.71 7.09 11.64
N LYS A 9 0.17 7.60 10.52
CA LYS A 9 -0.61 6.76 9.59
C LYS A 9 0.26 5.69 8.93
N ALA A 10 1.48 6.04 8.53
CA ALA A 10 2.41 5.08 7.94
C ALA A 10 2.80 3.97 8.94
N GLU A 11 3.03 4.33 10.19
CA GLU A 11 3.36 3.40 11.28
C GLU A 11 2.21 2.43 11.56
N ARG A 12 0.97 2.94 11.59
CA ARG A 12 -0.22 2.08 11.70
C ARG A 12 -0.31 1.03 10.59
N HIS A 13 -0.09 1.42 9.34
CA HIS A 13 -0.13 0.47 8.22
C HIS A 13 1.02 -0.53 8.26
N MET A 14 2.21 -0.09 8.68
CA MET A 14 3.37 -0.97 8.85
C MET A 14 3.08 -2.03 9.93
N LEU A 15 2.57 -1.62 11.10
CA LEU A 15 2.17 -2.55 12.17
C LEU A 15 1.04 -3.48 11.74
N GLU A 16 0.12 -3.01 10.91
CA GLU A 16 -0.94 -3.86 10.38
C GLU A 16 -0.39 -4.96 9.47
N VAL A 17 0.56 -4.64 8.57
CA VAL A 17 1.27 -5.66 7.78
C VAL A 17 2.03 -6.61 8.71
N HIS A 18 2.72 -6.09 9.72
CA HIS A 18 3.50 -6.91 10.65
C HIS A 18 2.65 -7.93 11.41
N HIS A 19 1.47 -7.52 11.90
CA HIS A 19 0.61 -8.39 12.71
C HIS A 19 -0.39 -9.21 11.90
N LYS A 20 -0.90 -8.69 10.77
CA LYS A 20 -1.98 -9.32 9.99
C LYS A 20 -1.51 -9.86 8.64
N GLY A 21 -0.24 -9.64 8.28
CA GLY A 21 0.34 -10.03 6.99
C GLY A 21 0.00 -9.13 5.81
N ARG A 22 -0.98 -8.22 5.93
CA ARG A 22 -1.38 -7.30 4.86
C ARG A 22 -2.05 -6.03 5.39
N SER A 23 -2.06 -4.97 4.58
CA SER A 23 -2.80 -3.73 4.85
C SER A 23 -3.29 -3.10 3.55
N ILE A 24 -4.49 -2.50 3.57
CA ILE A 24 -5.03 -1.75 2.44
C ILE A 24 -4.47 -0.32 2.52
N LEU A 25 -3.54 0.00 1.62
CA LEU A 25 -2.87 1.31 1.61
C LEU A 25 -3.66 2.37 0.85
N TRP A 26 -4.34 2.03 -0.24
CA TRP A 26 -5.06 2.98 -1.10
C TRP A 26 -6.18 2.28 -1.87
N SER A 27 -7.25 3.02 -2.19
CA SER A 27 -8.36 2.56 -3.02
C SER A 27 -8.76 3.62 -4.04
N GLY A 28 -9.22 3.19 -5.22
CA GLY A 28 -9.65 4.06 -6.31
C GLY A 28 -9.45 3.43 -7.68
N MET A 29 -9.23 4.27 -8.70
CA MET A 29 -9.05 3.84 -10.09
C MET A 29 -7.86 2.89 -10.26
N ARG A 30 -8.06 1.85 -11.06
CA ARG A 30 -7.09 0.77 -11.31
C ARG A 30 -5.75 1.31 -11.80
N GLU A 31 -5.75 2.22 -12.77
CA GLU A 31 -4.52 2.77 -13.37
C GLU A 31 -3.59 3.40 -12.32
N ARG A 32 -4.15 4.20 -11.40
CA ARG A 32 -3.38 4.80 -10.32
C ARG A 32 -2.92 3.77 -9.29
N ALA A 33 -3.72 2.73 -9.07
CA ALA A 33 -3.34 1.61 -8.21
C ALA A 33 -2.13 0.84 -8.78
N GLU A 34 -2.12 0.60 -10.09
CA GLU A 34 -1.01 -0.06 -10.80
C GLU A 34 0.30 0.75 -10.67
N LEU A 35 0.23 2.08 -10.77
CA LEU A 35 1.37 2.95 -10.52
C LEU A 35 1.93 2.78 -9.10
N TYR A 36 1.08 2.74 -8.07
CA TYR A 36 1.55 2.55 -6.70
C TYR A 36 2.18 1.17 -6.48
N VAL A 37 1.63 0.12 -7.08
CA VAL A 37 2.21 -1.22 -7.01
C VAL A 37 3.60 -1.24 -7.64
N GLN A 38 3.77 -0.66 -8.83
CA GLN A 38 5.08 -0.53 -9.48
C GLN A 38 6.10 0.21 -8.60
N GLN A 39 5.70 1.33 -7.99
CA GLN A 39 6.57 2.08 -7.09
C GLN A 39 6.97 1.26 -5.86
N LEU A 40 6.05 0.51 -5.26
CA LEU A 40 6.33 -0.36 -4.11
C LEU A 40 7.25 -1.53 -4.48
N HIS A 41 7.06 -2.16 -5.64
CA HIS A 41 7.96 -3.19 -6.16
C HIS A 41 9.38 -2.65 -6.39
N GLY A 42 9.52 -1.39 -6.81
CA GLY A 42 10.80 -0.70 -6.90
C GLY A 42 11.56 -0.60 -5.56
N TYR A 43 10.85 -0.70 -4.44
CA TYR A 43 11.41 -0.78 -3.08
C TYR A 43 11.49 -2.22 -2.55
N LEU A 44 11.36 -3.24 -3.41
CA LEU A 44 11.33 -4.66 -3.05
C LEU A 44 10.20 -5.03 -2.08
N LEU A 45 9.13 -4.23 -2.02
CA LEU A 45 7.96 -4.52 -1.20
C LEU A 45 6.96 -5.34 -2.01
N LEU A 46 6.40 -6.39 -1.41
CA LEU A 46 5.30 -7.12 -2.02
C LEU A 46 4.01 -6.28 -1.95
N ALA A 47 3.40 -6.02 -3.11
CA ALA A 47 2.14 -5.29 -3.24
C ALA A 47 1.28 -5.92 -4.33
N THR A 48 -0.05 -5.96 -4.11
CA THR A 48 -1.04 -6.51 -5.02
C THR A 48 -2.27 -5.59 -5.12
N LEU A 49 -3.07 -5.79 -6.17
CA LEU A 49 -4.36 -5.13 -6.34
C LEU A 49 -5.48 -6.12 -6.05
N GLU A 50 -6.51 -5.67 -5.33
CA GLU A 50 -7.71 -6.44 -5.02
C GLU A 50 -8.93 -5.64 -5.50
N LYS A 51 -9.89 -6.31 -6.15
CA LYS A 51 -11.19 -5.69 -6.45
C LYS A 51 -12.01 -5.65 -5.17
N THR A 52 -12.42 -4.47 -4.76
CA THR A 52 -13.47 -4.33 -3.73
C THR A 52 -14.77 -4.81 -4.36
N VAL A 53 -15.33 -5.90 -3.82
CA VAL A 53 -16.64 -6.44 -4.21
C VAL A 53 -17.74 -5.48 -3.78
#